data_AF-A0A1W6MG81-F1
#
_entry.id   AF-A0A1W6MG81-F1
#
_cell.length_a   1.000
_cell.length_b   1.000
_cell.length_c   1.000
_cell.angle_alpha   90.00
_cell.angle_beta   90.00
_cell.angle_gamma   90.00
#
_symmetry.space_group_name_H-M   'P 1'
#
loop_
_entity.id
_entity.type
_entity.pdbx_description
1 polymer ?
#
loop_
_entity_poly.entity_id
_entity_poly.type
_entity_poly.pdbx_seq_one_letter_code
_entity_poly.pdbx_strand_id
1 'polypeptide(L)'
;MKYLSIFLLIFITISCSEHKPSIEENQNEKTTLGDAITSSKQVDLKHRIQFINQVQTNISNPDALISILKELKSNYQSSDFYNNHFEMGVAEIFRSNVYLDFDQEQLSFLLSEFDEVDSALLNLKNIQTIVKILKVKYPENYDDSKSLALRIVKKNKLMIESMEWDNSDIKAQKIKEVNQIELNLNYYRAQIYQNI
;
A
#
# COMPACT_ATOMS: atom_id res chain seq x y z
N MET A 1 -14.11 -9.93 -32.37
CA MET A 1 -14.64 -11.08 -31.61
C MET A 1 -14.27 -10.88 -30.15
N LYS A 2 -15.25 -11.00 -29.26
CA LYS A 2 -15.19 -10.69 -27.83
C LYS A 2 -14.54 -11.86 -27.08
N TYR A 3 -13.51 -11.61 -26.27
CA TYR A 3 -13.12 -12.54 -25.22
C TYR A 3 -13.67 -12.01 -23.89
N LEU A 4 -14.77 -12.65 -23.54
CA LEU A 4 -15.43 -12.70 -22.25
C LEU A 4 -14.50 -13.47 -21.30
N SER A 5 -13.96 -12.83 -20.27
CA SER A 5 -13.34 -13.55 -19.14
C SER A 5 -14.22 -13.39 -17.92
N ILE A 6 -14.65 -14.54 -17.44
CA ILE A 6 -15.71 -14.80 -16.49
C ILE A 6 -15.31 -14.36 -15.08
N PHE A 7 -16.22 -13.62 -14.46
CA PHE A 7 -16.25 -13.29 -13.04
C PHE A 7 -16.61 -14.56 -12.26
N LEU A 8 -15.79 -14.97 -11.28
CA LEU A 8 -16.13 -16.07 -10.38
C LEU A 8 -16.56 -15.51 -9.01
N LEU A 9 -17.87 -15.46 -8.77
CA LEU A 9 -18.48 -15.15 -7.48
C LEU A 9 -18.76 -16.48 -6.75
N ILE A 10 -18.04 -16.75 -5.66
CA ILE A 10 -18.32 -17.89 -4.79
C ILE A 10 -19.34 -17.44 -3.74
N PHE A 11 -20.56 -18.00 -3.80
CA PHE A 11 -21.54 -17.91 -2.74
C PHE A 11 -21.27 -19.02 -1.71
N ILE A 12 -20.97 -18.66 -0.47
CA ILE A 12 -21.01 -19.59 0.66
C ILE A 12 -22.29 -19.29 1.44
N THR A 13 -23.28 -20.17 1.30
CA THR A 13 -24.45 -20.23 2.18
C THR A 13 -24.04 -20.91 3.48
N ILE A 14 -24.02 -20.17 4.59
CA ILE A 14 -23.93 -20.78 5.92
C ILE A 14 -25.36 -21.07 6.39
N SER A 15 -25.74 -22.35 6.35
CA SER A 15 -26.93 -22.83 7.04
C SER A 15 -26.79 -22.59 8.53
N CYS A 16 -27.78 -21.90 9.09
CA CYS A 16 -27.97 -21.73 10.51
C CYS A 16 -28.47 -23.05 11.10
N SER A 17 -27.73 -23.67 12.01
CA SER A 17 -28.30 -24.61 12.97
C SER A 17 -27.90 -24.19 14.37
N GLU A 18 -28.89 -23.88 15.19
CA GLU A 18 -28.74 -23.60 16.61
C GLU A 18 -28.23 -24.85 17.33
N HIS A 19 -27.09 -24.74 18.00
CA HIS A 19 -26.77 -25.61 19.13
C HIS A 19 -26.19 -24.78 20.28
N LYS A 20 -26.87 -24.83 21.42
CA LYS A 20 -26.48 -24.23 22.71
C LYS A 20 -25.12 -24.77 23.20
N PRO A 21 -24.36 -24.00 23.99
CA PRO A 21 -23.05 -24.41 24.47
C PRO A 21 -23.18 -25.36 25.66
N SER A 22 -22.40 -26.44 25.68
CA SER A 22 -22.04 -27.16 26.91
C SER A 22 -20.57 -26.93 27.20
N ILE A 23 -20.28 -26.66 28.47
CA ILE A 23 -18.99 -26.31 29.04
C ILE A 23 -18.16 -27.58 29.30
N GLU A 24 -16.83 -27.38 29.29
CA GLU A 24 -15.76 -28.06 30.04
C GLU A 24 -14.75 -29.02 29.34
N GLU A 25 -13.51 -28.52 29.37
CA GLU A 25 -12.22 -29.15 29.65
C GLU A 25 -11.47 -30.01 28.61
N ASN A 26 -10.47 -29.33 28.01
CA ASN A 26 -9.08 -29.75 27.81
C ASN A 26 -8.85 -31.16 27.23
N GLN A 27 -8.75 -31.21 25.90
CA GLN A 27 -7.74 -32.07 25.28
C GLN A 27 -6.73 -31.21 24.52
N ASN A 28 -5.48 -31.48 24.87
CA ASN A 28 -4.25 -30.96 24.35
C ASN A 28 -4.12 -31.38 22.87
N GLU A 29 -4.88 -30.74 21.97
CA GLU A 29 -4.64 -30.87 20.54
C GLU A 29 -3.31 -30.18 20.25
N LYS A 30 -2.28 -30.99 20.01
CA LYS A 30 -1.11 -30.56 19.25
C LYS A 30 -1.63 -29.91 17.98
N THR A 31 -1.69 -28.58 18.00
CA THR A 31 -1.97 -27.76 16.82
C THR A 31 -0.92 -28.17 15.80
N THR A 32 -1.32 -28.91 14.77
CA THR A 32 -0.35 -29.28 13.74
C THR A 32 0.08 -28.00 13.04
N LEU A 33 1.31 -27.95 12.52
CA LEU A 33 1.76 -26.80 11.71
C LEU A 33 0.74 -26.49 10.60
N GLY A 34 0.06 -27.50 10.05
CA GLY A 34 -1.00 -27.34 9.06
C GLY A 34 -2.20 -26.53 9.56
N ASP A 35 -2.68 -26.79 10.78
CA ASP A 35 -3.84 -26.09 11.37
C ASP A 35 -3.48 -24.65 11.78
N ALA A 36 -2.26 -24.42 12.26
CA ALA A 36 -1.73 -23.09 12.58
C ALA A 36 -1.49 -22.24 11.31
N ILE A 37 -1.04 -22.85 10.21
CA ILE A 37 -0.81 -22.17 8.92
C ILE A 37 -2.14 -21.86 8.22
N THR A 38 -3.13 -22.75 8.33
CA THR A 38 -4.44 -22.55 7.69
C THR A 38 -5.26 -21.51 8.45
N SER A 39 -5.20 -21.50 9.79
CA SER A 39 -5.83 -20.47 10.62
C SER A 39 -5.16 -19.10 10.49
N SER A 40 -3.82 -19.00 10.51
CA SER A 40 -3.15 -17.70 10.40
C SER A 40 -3.36 -17.03 9.04
N LYS A 41 -3.35 -17.81 7.94
CA LYS A 41 -3.64 -17.30 6.59
C LYS A 41 -5.09 -16.84 6.44
N GLN A 42 -6.06 -17.52 7.05
CA GLN A 42 -7.46 -17.11 7.03
C GLN A 42 -7.70 -15.85 7.87
N VAL A 43 -7.03 -15.74 9.02
CA VAL A 43 -7.09 -14.54 9.87
C VAL A 43 -6.50 -13.34 9.13
N ASP A 44 -5.34 -13.48 8.48
CA ASP A 44 -4.73 -12.41 7.67
C ASP A 44 -5.63 -11.98 6.49
N LEU A 45 -6.22 -12.94 5.77
CA LEU A 45 -7.15 -12.65 4.68
C LEU A 45 -8.39 -11.87 5.16
N LYS A 46 -8.95 -12.25 6.32
CA LYS A 46 -10.10 -11.55 6.90
C LYS A 46 -9.77 -10.10 7.24
N HIS A 47 -8.62 -9.84 7.85
CA HIS A 47 -8.18 -8.48 8.19
C HIS A 47 -7.97 -7.63 6.93
N ARG A 48 -7.31 -8.18 5.90
CA ARG A 48 -7.11 -7.49 4.62
C ARG A 48 -8.43 -7.09 3.96
N ILE A 49 -9.41 -8.00 3.92
CA ILE A 49 -10.74 -7.73 3.34
C ILE A 49 -11.47 -6.65 4.15
N GLN A 50 -11.44 -6.73 5.48
CA GLN A 50 -12.08 -5.73 6.34
C GLN A 50 -11.47 -4.34 6.14
N PHE A 51 -10.14 -4.25 6.09
CA PHE A 51 -9.44 -2.99 5.87
C PHE A 51 -9.75 -2.40 4.48
N ILE A 52 -9.69 -3.19 3.42
CA ILE A 52 -10.07 -2.72 2.07
C ILE A 52 -11.53 -2.27 2.03
N ASN A 53 -12.46 -3.00 2.65
CA ASN A 53 -13.86 -2.59 2.72
C ASN A 53 -14.01 -1.25 3.47
N GLN A 54 -13.24 -1.03 4.53
CA GLN A 54 -13.24 0.24 5.27
C GLN A 54 -12.75 1.40 4.39
N VAL A 55 -11.65 1.20 3.65
CA VAL A 55 -11.13 2.18 2.68
C VAL A 55 -12.15 2.45 1.57
N GLN A 56 -12.76 1.42 1.01
CA GLN A 56 -13.76 1.54 -0.07
C GLN A 56 -15.05 2.24 0.37
N THR A 57 -15.50 1.98 1.60
CA THR A 57 -16.70 2.65 2.16
C THR A 57 -16.48 4.16 2.31
N ASN A 58 -15.23 4.58 2.52
CA ASN A 58 -14.85 5.98 2.72
C ASN A 58 -14.16 6.59 1.48
N ILE A 59 -14.23 5.94 0.31
CA ILE A 59 -13.42 6.29 -0.85
C ILE A 59 -13.68 7.69 -1.42
N SER A 60 -14.81 8.31 -1.07
CA SER A 60 -15.19 9.67 -1.46
C SER A 60 -14.84 10.74 -0.41
N ASN A 61 -14.20 10.36 0.70
CA ASN A 61 -13.89 11.26 1.80
C ASN A 61 -12.37 11.24 2.13
N PRO A 62 -11.59 12.18 1.58
CA PRO A 62 -10.15 12.32 1.84
C PRO A 62 -9.76 12.29 3.32
N ASP A 63 -10.47 13.04 4.17
CA ASP A 63 -10.16 13.13 5.60
C ASP A 63 -10.36 11.79 6.33
N ALA A 64 -11.44 11.08 5.98
CA ALA A 64 -11.70 9.76 6.52
C ALA A 64 -10.62 8.75 6.09
N LEU A 65 -10.17 8.81 4.83
CA LEU A 65 -9.11 7.94 4.33
C LEU A 65 -7.78 8.18 5.06
N ILE A 66 -7.39 9.44 5.27
CA ILE A 66 -6.19 9.77 6.05
C ILE A 66 -6.34 9.34 7.51
N SER A 67 -7.53 9.50 8.10
CA SER A 67 -7.80 9.06 9.47
C SER A 67 -7.64 7.54 9.62
N ILE A 68 -8.15 6.76 8.65
CA ILE A 68 -7.97 5.30 8.61
C ILE A 68 -6.49 4.92 8.55
N LEU A 69 -5.69 5.59 7.72
CA LEU A 69 -4.25 5.31 7.63
C LEU A 69 -3.48 5.71 8.89
N LYS A 70 -3.84 6.83 9.53
CA LYS A 70 -3.26 7.25 10.82
C LYS A 70 -3.63 6.27 11.94
N GLU A 71 -4.87 5.79 11.98
CA GLU A 71 -5.31 4.78 12.94
C GLU A 71 -4.56 3.45 12.74
N LEU A 72 -4.39 3.03 11.48
CA LEU A 72 -3.59 1.85 11.13
C LEU A 72 -2.16 1.97 11.69
N LYS A 73 -1.51 3.13 11.51
CA LYS A 73 -0.17 3.40 12.07
C LYS A 73 -0.16 3.36 13.58
N SER A 74 -1.16 3.96 14.24
CA SER A 74 -1.28 3.97 15.70
C SER A 74 -1.40 2.56 16.28
N ASN A 75 -2.16 1.68 15.61
CA ASN A 75 -2.46 0.35 16.10
C ASN A 75 -1.32 -0.66 15.87
N TYR A 76 -0.57 -0.50 14.77
CA TYR A 76 0.37 -1.53 14.31
C TYR A 76 1.81 -1.05 14.15
N GLN A 77 2.08 0.25 14.33
CA GLN A 77 3.39 0.90 14.15
C GLN A 77 4.04 0.50 12.82
N SER A 78 5.36 0.59 12.65
CA SER A 78 6.06 0.22 11.40
C SER A 78 6.27 -1.30 11.25
N SER A 79 5.26 -2.12 11.57
CA SER A 79 5.32 -3.57 11.42
C SER A 79 5.11 -4.02 9.96
N ASP A 80 5.48 -5.26 9.63
CA ASP A 80 5.14 -5.86 8.32
C ASP A 80 3.63 -5.85 8.05
N PHE A 81 2.82 -6.00 9.10
CA PHE A 81 1.38 -5.89 9.00
C PHE A 81 0.96 -4.49 8.55
N TYR A 82 1.50 -3.45 9.18
CA TYR A 82 1.28 -2.06 8.78
C TYR A 82 1.75 -1.79 7.35
N ASN A 83 2.98 -2.16 7.00
CA ASN A 83 3.55 -1.91 5.68
C ASN A 83 2.64 -2.47 4.57
N ASN A 84 2.21 -3.73 4.72
CA ASN A 84 1.31 -4.38 3.78
C ASN A 84 -0.06 -3.66 3.67
N HIS A 85 -0.68 -3.31 4.80
CA HIS A 85 -2.00 -2.69 4.80
C HIS A 85 -1.95 -1.23 4.31
N PHE A 86 -0.90 -0.49 4.68
CA PHE A 86 -0.67 0.85 4.16
C PHE A 86 -0.54 0.83 2.63
N GLU A 87 0.32 -0.03 2.08
CA GLU A 87 0.49 -0.15 0.62
C GLU A 87 -0.81 -0.52 -0.08
N MET A 88 -1.60 -1.44 0.50
CA MET A 88 -2.91 -1.82 -0.01
C MET A 88 -3.90 -0.65 0.00
N GLY A 89 -3.99 0.09 1.11
CA GLY A 89 -4.90 1.23 1.25
C GLY A 89 -4.54 2.35 0.27
N VAL A 90 -3.25 2.66 0.16
CA VAL A 90 -2.78 3.68 -0.79
C VAL A 90 -2.99 3.22 -2.24
N ALA A 91 -2.77 1.95 -2.56
CA ALA A 91 -3.09 1.45 -3.91
C ALA A 91 -4.57 1.67 -4.28
N GLU A 92 -5.48 1.45 -3.34
CA GLU A 92 -6.91 1.66 -3.54
C GLU A 92 -7.27 3.14 -3.71
N ILE A 93 -6.67 4.03 -2.90
CA ILE A 93 -6.80 5.49 -3.01
C ILE A 93 -6.34 5.97 -4.40
N PHE A 94 -5.23 5.44 -4.91
CA PHE A 94 -4.72 5.79 -6.24
C PHE A 94 -5.57 5.21 -7.36
N ARG A 95 -6.14 4.02 -7.17
CA ARG A 95 -7.05 3.39 -8.14
C ARG A 95 -8.35 4.17 -8.33
N SER A 96 -8.88 4.79 -7.26
CA SER A 96 -10.13 5.54 -7.30
C SER A 96 -9.99 6.99 -7.77
N ASN A 97 -8.77 7.49 -7.91
CA ASN A 97 -8.45 8.89 -8.18
C ASN A 97 -8.83 9.91 -7.10
N VAL A 98 -9.28 9.47 -5.91
CA VAL A 98 -9.60 10.39 -4.80
C VAL A 98 -8.39 11.20 -4.31
N TYR A 99 -7.16 10.71 -4.54
CA TYR A 99 -5.93 11.47 -4.26
C TYR A 99 -5.84 12.84 -4.95
N LEU A 100 -6.62 13.07 -6.01
CA LEU A 100 -6.68 14.38 -6.68
C LEU A 100 -7.37 15.45 -5.82
N ASP A 101 -8.24 15.02 -4.89
CA ASP A 101 -8.95 15.88 -3.95
C ASP A 101 -8.16 16.10 -2.65
N PHE A 102 -7.02 15.44 -2.49
CA PHE A 102 -6.19 15.59 -1.30
C PHE A 102 -5.54 16.97 -1.26
N ASP A 103 -5.51 17.57 -0.08
CA ASP A 103 -4.78 18.79 0.18
C ASP A 103 -3.27 18.52 0.37
N GLN A 104 -2.52 19.60 0.60
CA GLN A 104 -1.09 19.50 0.81
C GLN A 104 -0.69 18.66 2.03
N GLU A 105 -1.38 18.79 3.16
CA GLU A 105 -1.05 18.09 4.40
C GLU A 105 -1.26 16.58 4.20
N GLN A 106 -2.38 16.21 3.59
CA GLN A 106 -2.73 14.83 3.31
C GLN A 106 -1.75 14.17 2.32
N LEU A 107 -1.36 14.88 1.26
CA LEU A 107 -0.33 14.42 0.32
C LEU A 107 1.05 14.30 0.97
N SER A 108 1.41 15.25 1.83
CA SER A 108 2.68 15.25 2.56
C SER A 108 2.73 14.12 3.59
N PHE A 109 1.60 13.83 4.24
CA PHE A 109 1.44 12.65 5.10
C PHE A 109 1.71 11.37 4.32
N LEU A 110 1.03 11.14 3.19
CA LEU A 110 1.26 9.94 2.38
C LEU A 110 2.72 9.77 1.97
N LEU A 111 3.36 10.87 1.55
CA LEU A 111 4.76 10.85 1.14
C LEU A 111 5.70 10.53 2.32
N SER A 112 5.42 11.07 3.50
CA SER A 112 6.18 10.78 4.72
C SER A 112 6.00 9.33 5.15
N GLU A 113 4.79 8.79 5.06
CA GLU A 113 4.52 7.39 5.38
C GLU A 113 5.22 6.42 4.42
N PHE A 114 5.33 6.75 3.13
CA PHE A 114 6.13 5.97 2.19
C PHE A 114 7.62 5.88 2.58
N ASP A 115 8.17 6.85 3.32
CA ASP A 115 9.54 6.82 3.82
C ASP A 115 9.71 5.89 5.03
N GLU A 116 8.65 5.70 5.80
CA GLU A 116 8.62 4.79 6.95
C GLU A 116 8.37 3.33 6.54
N VAL A 117 7.70 3.10 5.40
CA VAL A 117 7.39 1.75 4.92
C VAL A 117 8.62 1.05 4.35
N ASP A 118 8.95 -0.11 4.90
CA ASP A 118 10.03 -0.97 4.43
C ASP A 118 9.46 -2.03 3.50
N SER A 119 9.56 -1.77 2.19
CA SER A 119 9.07 -2.68 1.15
C SER A 119 9.92 -2.56 -0.11
N ALA A 120 10.41 -3.69 -0.60
CA ALA A 120 11.06 -3.78 -1.92
C ALA A 120 10.03 -3.69 -3.07
N LEU A 121 8.75 -3.87 -2.78
CA LEU A 121 7.65 -3.87 -3.76
C LEU A 121 6.88 -2.56 -3.82
N LEU A 122 7.32 -1.55 -3.07
CA LEU A 122 6.71 -0.23 -2.98
C LEU A 122 6.34 0.32 -4.36
N ASN A 123 5.09 0.79 -4.50
CA ASN A 123 4.64 1.39 -5.76
C ASN A 123 5.17 2.83 -5.90
N LEU A 124 6.40 2.94 -6.39
CA LEU A 124 7.08 4.22 -6.58
C LEU A 124 6.37 5.17 -7.58
N LYS A 125 5.43 4.68 -8.42
CA LYS A 125 4.63 5.54 -9.31
C LYS A 125 3.66 6.41 -8.52
N ASN A 126 3.15 5.92 -7.39
CA ASN A 126 2.28 6.71 -6.51
C ASN A 126 3.08 7.88 -5.91
N ILE A 127 4.30 7.63 -5.44
CA ILE A 127 5.24 8.66 -4.96
C ILE A 127 5.52 9.70 -6.04
N GLN A 128 5.84 9.26 -7.27
CA GLN A 128 6.07 10.17 -8.39
C GLN A 128 4.83 11.04 -8.69
N THR A 129 3.63 10.47 -8.56
CA THR A 129 2.37 11.18 -8.79
C THR A 129 2.12 12.24 -7.71
N ILE A 130 2.35 11.91 -6.43
CA ILE A 130 2.26 12.87 -5.32
C ILE A 130 3.16 14.08 -5.57
N VAL A 131 4.43 13.84 -5.90
CA VAL A 131 5.41 14.92 -6.16
C VAL A 131 4.97 15.80 -7.34
N LYS A 132 4.37 15.23 -8.39
CA LYS A 132 3.85 16.03 -9.52
C LYS A 132 2.69 16.92 -9.08
N ILE A 133 1.77 16.41 -8.26
CA ILE A 133 0.64 17.20 -7.76
C ILE A 133 1.15 18.33 -6.88
N LEU A 134 2.05 18.02 -5.93
CA LEU A 134 2.66 19.01 -5.05
C LEU A 134 3.40 20.09 -5.85
N LYS A 135 4.15 19.71 -6.90
CA LYS A 135 4.79 20.67 -7.81
C LYS A 135 3.80 21.66 -8.44
N VAL A 136 2.63 21.17 -8.86
CA VAL A 136 1.64 21.97 -9.61
C VAL A 136 0.79 22.82 -8.67
N LYS A 137 0.32 22.25 -7.56
CA LYS A 137 -0.60 22.93 -6.63
C LYS A 137 0.12 23.74 -5.54
N TYR A 138 1.31 23.32 -5.13
CA TYR A 138 2.07 23.85 -3.98
C TYR A 138 3.58 23.96 -4.32
N PRO A 139 3.94 24.75 -5.35
CA PRO A 139 5.30 24.82 -5.88
C PRO A 139 6.37 25.20 -4.84
N GLU A 140 5.99 25.94 -3.79
CA GLU A 140 6.84 26.36 -2.68
C GLU A 140 7.38 25.19 -1.83
N ASN A 141 6.69 24.04 -1.82
CA ASN A 141 7.11 22.83 -1.12
C ASN A 141 7.67 21.74 -2.04
N TYR A 142 7.83 22.06 -3.32
CA TYR A 142 8.26 21.10 -4.32
C TYR A 142 9.64 20.51 -4.02
N ASP A 143 10.61 21.34 -3.63
CA ASP A 143 11.99 20.88 -3.40
C ASP A 143 12.10 19.93 -2.21
N ASP A 144 11.37 20.19 -1.12
CA ASP A 144 11.31 19.30 0.05
C ASP A 144 10.65 17.96 -0.31
N SER A 145 9.51 18.03 -1.00
CA SER A 145 8.76 16.85 -1.43
C SER A 145 9.56 15.99 -2.42
N LYS A 146 10.27 16.63 -3.35
CA LYS A 146 11.18 15.95 -4.27
C LYS A 146 12.32 15.27 -3.52
N SER A 147 12.93 15.97 -2.57
CA SER A 147 14.06 15.44 -1.80
C SER A 147 13.64 14.22 -0.98
N LEU A 148 12.46 14.27 -0.37
CA LEU A 148 11.85 13.13 0.31
C LEU A 148 11.59 11.96 -0.65
N ALA A 149 10.97 12.21 -1.80
CA ALA A 149 10.72 11.18 -2.81
C ALA A 149 12.00 10.52 -3.32
N LEU A 150 13.06 11.29 -3.56
CA LEU A 150 14.37 10.74 -3.97
C LEU A 150 14.98 9.87 -2.86
N ARG A 151 14.83 10.25 -1.59
CA ARG A 151 15.24 9.42 -0.45
C ARG A 151 14.51 8.09 -0.44
N ILE A 152 13.20 8.09 -0.62
CA ILE A 152 12.38 6.87 -0.65
C ILE A 152 12.78 5.96 -1.81
N VAL A 153 12.95 6.53 -3.01
CA VAL A 153 13.39 5.80 -4.21
C VAL A 153 14.76 5.15 -3.97
N LYS A 154 15.69 5.87 -3.36
CA LYS A 154 17.02 5.33 -3.00
C LYS A 154 16.92 4.23 -1.95
N LYS A 155 16.07 4.38 -0.92
CA LYS A 155 15.81 3.35 0.10
C LYS A 155 15.29 2.07 -0.55
N ASN A 156 14.24 2.18 -1.36
CA ASN A 156 13.63 1.06 -2.06
C ASN A 156 14.62 0.36 -3.02
N LYS A 157 15.46 1.12 -3.73
CA LYS A 157 16.53 0.56 -4.57
C LYS A 157 17.47 -0.35 -3.78
N LEU A 158 17.96 0.13 -2.64
CA LEU A 158 18.86 -0.63 -1.78
C LEU A 158 18.19 -1.91 -1.27
N MET A 159 16.91 -1.86 -0.90
CA MET A 159 16.15 -3.05 -0.49
C MET A 159 16.02 -4.08 -1.62
N ILE A 160 15.70 -3.64 -2.84
CA ILE A 160 15.64 -4.53 -4.02
C ILE A 160 17.00 -5.17 -4.29
N GLU A 161 18.08 -4.39 -4.18
CA GLU A 161 19.45 -4.86 -4.42
C GLU A 161 19.89 -5.89 -3.37
N SER A 162 19.55 -5.69 -2.09
CA SER A 162 19.92 -6.56 -0.97
C SER A 162 19.04 -7.80 -0.81
N MET A 163 17.79 -7.75 -1.28
CA MET A 163 16.86 -8.88 -1.20
C MET A 163 17.30 -10.04 -2.12
N GLU A 164 17.07 -11.28 -1.68
CA GLU A 164 17.17 -12.47 -2.52
C GLU A 164 15.93 -12.59 -3.40
N TRP A 165 16.13 -12.83 -4.70
CA TRP A 165 15.04 -12.94 -5.67
C TRP A 165 15.08 -14.31 -6.31
N ASP A 166 13.94 -15.01 -6.28
CA ASP A 166 13.76 -16.29 -6.99
C ASP A 166 13.90 -16.13 -8.51
N ASN A 167 13.62 -14.93 -9.02
CA ASN A 167 13.67 -14.61 -10.44
C ASN A 167 14.48 -13.33 -10.68
N SER A 168 15.65 -13.49 -11.31
CA SER A 168 16.56 -12.40 -11.65
C SER A 168 15.98 -11.39 -12.63
N ASP A 169 15.07 -11.80 -13.52
CA ASP A 169 14.43 -10.90 -14.50
C ASP A 169 13.47 -9.95 -13.80
N ILE A 170 12.74 -10.42 -12.78
CA ILE A 170 11.88 -9.56 -11.95
C ILE A 170 12.74 -8.54 -11.21
N LYS A 171 13.88 -8.97 -10.62
CA LYS A 171 14.85 -8.06 -9.99
C LYS A 171 15.32 -6.98 -10.97
N ALA A 172 15.76 -7.38 -12.16
CA ALA A 172 16.24 -6.45 -13.20
C ALA A 172 15.15 -5.47 -13.65
N GLN A 173 13.91 -5.95 -13.83
CA GLN A 173 12.77 -5.10 -14.17
C GLN A 173 12.49 -4.07 -13.08
N LYS A 174 12.52 -4.48 -11.80
CA LYS A 174 12.30 -3.58 -10.67
C LYS A 174 13.39 -2.52 -10.56
N ILE A 175 14.66 -2.90 -10.66
CA ILE A 175 15.78 -1.93 -10.69
C ILE A 175 15.62 -0.94 -11.85
N LYS A 176 15.21 -1.39 -13.04
CA LYS A 176 14.93 -0.51 -14.19
C LYS A 176 13.79 0.46 -13.90
N GLU A 177 12.71 0.01 -13.29
CA GLU A 177 11.58 0.86 -12.88
C GLU A 177 12.01 1.94 -11.89
N VAL A 178 12.75 1.56 -10.85
CA VAL A 178 13.29 2.48 -9.83
C VAL A 178 14.18 3.54 -10.47
N ASN A 179 15.14 3.13 -11.32
CA ASN A 179 16.05 4.06 -12.01
C ASN A 179 15.29 5.05 -12.92
N GLN A 180 14.22 4.60 -13.59
CA GLN A 180 13.42 5.48 -14.42
C GLN A 180 12.66 6.53 -13.58
N ILE A 181 12.15 6.14 -12.42
CA ILE A 181 11.46 7.05 -11.51
C ILE A 181 12.44 8.06 -10.92
N GLU A 182 13.63 7.61 -10.49
CA GLU A 182 14.73 8.48 -10.04
C GLU A 182 15.09 9.52 -11.10
N LEU A 183 15.29 9.09 -12.36
CA LEU A 183 15.56 9.97 -13.49
C LEU A 183 14.45 11.02 -13.66
N ASN A 184 13.19 10.60 -13.64
CA ASN A 184 12.05 11.49 -13.82
C ASN A 184 11.96 12.54 -12.70
N LEU A 185 12.16 12.15 -11.45
CA LEU A 185 12.19 13.08 -10.31
C LEU A 185 13.32 14.11 -10.44
N ASN A 186 14.47 13.68 -10.93
CA ASN A 186 15.60 14.58 -11.20
C ASN A 186 15.33 15.55 -12.35
N TYR A 187 14.70 15.09 -13.43
CA TYR A 187 14.42 15.91 -14.63
C TYR A 187 13.45 17.07 -14.37
N TYR A 188 12.54 16.95 -13.41
CA TYR A 188 11.57 18.00 -13.10
C TYR A 188 12.17 19.33 -12.61
N ARG A 189 13.49 19.39 -12.31
CA ARG A 189 14.24 20.62 -12.03
C ARG A 189 14.57 21.43 -13.30
N ALA A 190 14.71 20.78 -14.45
CA ALA A 190 15.21 21.43 -15.67
C ALA A 190 14.18 22.34 -16.36
N GLN A 191 12.88 22.09 -16.18
CA GLN A 191 11.82 22.85 -16.86
C GLN A 191 11.42 24.16 -16.17
N ILE A 192 11.90 24.43 -14.96
CA ILE A 192 11.63 25.69 -14.25
C ILE A 192 12.57 26.79 -14.76
N TYR A 193 13.78 26.45 -15.19
CA TYR A 193 14.77 27.40 -15.72
C TYR A 193 14.69 27.61 -17.24
N GLN A 194 13.71 27.02 -17.92
CA GLN A 194 13.47 27.25 -19.36
C GLN A 194 12.27 28.17 -19.64
N ASN A 195 11.53 28.59 -18.61
CA ASN A 195 10.37 29.48 -18.73
C ASN A 195 10.53 30.78 -17.90
N ILE A 196 11.76 31.14 -17.52
CA ILE A 196 12.16 32.45 -16.99
C ILE A 196 13.23 32.99 -17.93
#